data_AF-A0A1N6XSJ1-F1
#
_entry.id   AF-A0A1N6XSJ1-F1
#
_cell.length_a   1.000
_cell.length_b   1.000
_cell.length_c   1.000
_cell.angle_alpha   90.00
_cell.angle_beta   90.00
_cell.angle_gamma   90.00
#
_symmetry.space_group_name_H-M   'P 1'
#
loop_
_entity.id
_entity.type
_entity.pdbx_description
1 polymer ?
#
loop_
_entity_poly.entity_id
_entity_poly.type
_entity_poly.pdbx_seq_one_letter_code
_entity_poly.pdbx_strand_id
1 'polypeptide(L)'
;MTANESETTTSTSDDQQTTDESREDDLQAQVEALRDELETTKNRLHHAEKNLRWMAQHQASETGKSVCPECSSGGSLSVERTATGKKKVECRNCGARLI
;
A
#
# COMPACT_ATOMS: atom_id res chain seq x y z
N MET A 1 -54.40 52.95 2.45
CA MET A 1 -53.49 52.99 3.62
C MET A 1 -52.68 51.70 3.59
N THR A 2 -51.44 51.80 4.02
CA THR A 2 -50.23 51.03 3.67
C THR A 2 -50.24 49.53 3.96
N ALA A 3 -49.40 48.83 3.18
CA ALA A 3 -49.04 47.41 3.25
C ALA A 3 -48.45 46.95 4.59
N ASN A 4 -48.47 45.65 4.85
CA ASN A 4 -47.31 44.98 5.43
C ASN A 4 -47.31 43.47 5.12
N GLU A 5 -46.59 43.10 4.06
CA GLU A 5 -45.95 41.80 3.94
C GLU A 5 -44.79 41.80 4.93
N SER A 6 -44.77 40.87 5.87
CA SER A 6 -43.59 40.62 6.69
C SER A 6 -43.13 39.21 6.42
N GLU A 7 -42.36 39.12 5.33
CA GLU A 7 -41.36 38.09 5.12
C GLU A 7 -40.52 37.99 6.39
N THR A 8 -40.72 36.91 7.15
CA THR A 8 -39.76 36.53 8.18
C THR A 8 -38.63 35.85 7.44
N THR A 9 -37.66 36.64 7.01
CA THR A 9 -36.38 36.17 6.48
C THR A 9 -35.74 35.29 7.54
N THR A 10 -35.71 33.99 7.29
CA THR A 10 -34.78 33.04 7.92
C THR A 10 -33.36 33.48 7.58
N SER A 11 -32.83 34.41 8.37
CA SER A 11 -31.44 34.83 8.33
C SER A 11 -30.67 33.94 9.30
N THR A 12 -30.25 32.77 8.84
CA THR A 12 -29.37 31.85 9.58
C THR A 12 -28.53 31.05 8.59
N SER A 13 -27.93 31.72 7.60
CA SER A 13 -27.28 31.05 6.46
C SER A 13 -25.80 31.39 6.28
N ASP A 14 -25.31 32.53 6.77
CA ASP A 14 -23.94 32.98 6.44
C ASP A 14 -22.84 32.50 7.42
N ASP A 15 -23.11 32.44 8.73
CA ASP A 15 -22.10 32.01 9.72
C ASP A 15 -21.89 30.48 9.74
N GLN A 16 -22.90 29.69 9.39
CA GLN A 16 -22.79 28.22 9.37
C GLN A 16 -22.11 27.70 8.10
N GLN A 17 -22.26 28.39 6.97
CA GLN A 17 -21.69 27.97 5.69
C GLN A 17 -20.16 28.05 5.68
N THR A 18 -19.58 29.12 6.24
CA THR A 18 -18.11 29.32 6.28
C THR A 18 -17.39 28.32 7.18
N THR A 19 -18.02 27.90 8.28
CA THR A 19 -17.43 26.93 9.21
C THR A 19 -17.46 25.50 8.68
N ASP A 20 -18.47 25.15 7.88
CA ASP A 20 -18.55 23.82 7.27
C ASP A 20 -17.60 23.72 6.06
N GLU A 21 -17.51 24.77 5.23
CA GLU A 21 -16.53 24.83 4.12
C GLU A 21 -15.08 24.74 4.62
N SER A 22 -14.72 25.47 5.68
CA SER A 22 -13.37 25.36 6.28
C SER A 22 -13.08 23.97 6.84
N ARG A 23 -14.09 23.28 7.36
CA ARG A 23 -13.95 21.92 7.90
C ARG A 23 -13.83 20.89 6.78
N GLU A 24 -14.54 21.08 5.67
CA GLU A 24 -14.41 20.25 4.46
C GLU A 24 -13.01 20.37 3.84
N ASP A 25 -12.46 21.59 3.77
CA ASP A 25 -11.08 21.82 3.30
C ASP A 25 -10.04 21.13 4.20
N ASP A 26 -10.19 21.25 5.53
CA ASP A 26 -9.32 20.59 6.50
C ASP A 26 -9.39 19.06 6.39
N LEU A 27 -10.57 18.51 6.15
CA LEU A 27 -10.76 17.07 5.93
C LEU A 27 -10.15 16.63 4.60
N GLN A 28 -10.28 17.44 3.55
CA GLN A 28 -9.69 17.16 2.25
C GLN A 28 -8.15 17.15 2.34
N ALA A 29 -7.55 18.12 3.04
CA ALA A 29 -6.12 18.16 3.29
C ALA A 29 -5.64 16.94 4.08
N GLN A 30 -6.39 16.50 5.10
CA GLN A 30 -6.09 15.27 5.85
C GLN A 30 -6.15 14.02 4.96
N VAL A 31 -7.15 13.92 4.09
CA VAL A 31 -7.27 12.80 3.15
C VAL A 31 -6.10 12.77 2.17
N GLU A 32 -5.66 13.92 1.68
CA GLU A 32 -4.49 14.02 0.80
C GLU A 32 -3.21 13.59 1.52
N ALA A 33 -2.98 14.07 2.74
CA ALA A 33 -1.84 13.66 3.57
C ALA A 33 -1.83 12.14 3.83
N LEU A 34 -2.99 11.55 4.15
CA LEU A 34 -3.11 10.11 4.34
C LEU A 34 -2.84 9.31 3.06
N ARG A 35 -3.21 9.82 1.89
CA ARG A 35 -2.90 9.18 0.60
C ARG A 35 -1.40 9.18 0.32
N ASP A 36 -0.72 10.28 0.62
CA ASP A 36 0.74 10.40 0.45
C ASP A 36 1.50 9.47 1.42
N GLU A 37 1.06 9.38 2.67
CA GLU A 37 1.59 8.42 3.63
C GLU A 37 1.36 6.97 3.18
N LEU A 38 0.18 6.66 2.65
CA LEU A 38 -0.14 5.33 2.12
C LEU A 38 0.78 4.98 0.94
N GLU A 39 1.01 5.92 0.02
CA GLU A 39 1.90 5.66 -1.10
C GLU A 39 3.35 5.50 -0.64
N THR A 40 3.78 6.29 0.35
CA THR A 40 5.11 6.15 0.97
C THR A 40 5.28 4.77 1.62
N THR A 41 4.31 4.32 2.40
CA THR A 41 4.35 3.02 3.08
C THR A 41 4.31 1.85 2.09
N LYS A 42 3.50 1.95 1.03
CA LYS A 42 3.47 0.99 -0.07
C LYS A 42 4.82 0.88 -0.79
N ASN A 43 5.47 2.01 -1.07
CA ASN A 43 6.81 2.01 -1.67
C ASN A 43 7.84 1.32 -0.76
N ARG A 44 7.80 1.59 0.54
CA ARG A 44 8.68 0.92 1.53
C ARG A 44 8.42 -0.58 1.59
N LEU A 45 7.16 -1.00 1.57
CA LEU A 45 6.78 -2.41 1.55
C LEU A 45 7.30 -3.11 0.29
N HIS A 46 7.13 -2.51 -0.89
CA HIS A 46 7.63 -3.06 -2.15
C HIS A 46 9.14 -3.31 -2.12
N HIS A 47 9.91 -2.36 -1.59
CA HIS A 47 11.36 -2.53 -1.43
C HIS A 47 11.70 -3.66 -0.44
N ALA A 48 10.97 -3.75 0.67
CA ALA A 48 11.16 -4.83 1.65
C ALA A 48 10.87 -6.21 1.03
N GLU A 49 9.78 -6.37 0.30
CA GLU A 49 9.43 -7.62 -0.41
C GLU A 49 10.50 -8.02 -1.43
N LYS A 50 10.98 -7.05 -2.22
CA LYS A 50 12.07 -7.28 -3.18
C LYS A 50 13.35 -7.72 -2.48
N ASN A 51 13.71 -7.07 -1.37
CA ASN A 51 14.88 -7.43 -0.57
C ASN A 51 14.74 -8.83 0.05
N LEU A 52 13.56 -9.19 0.56
CA LEU A 52 13.29 -10.52 1.09
C LEU A 52 13.44 -11.61 0.02
N ARG A 53 12.91 -11.39 -1.18
CA ARG A 53 13.09 -12.31 -2.32
C ARG A 53 14.56 -12.47 -2.69
N TRP A 54 15.29 -11.36 -2.79
CA TRP A 54 16.72 -11.37 -3.11
C TRP A 54 17.53 -12.13 -2.05
N MET A 55 17.30 -11.85 -0.76
CA MET A 55 17.99 -12.56 0.34
C MET A 55 17.68 -14.06 0.32
N ALA A 56 16.41 -14.44 0.14
CA ALA A 56 15.99 -15.84 0.10
C ALA A 56 16.64 -16.59 -1.08
N GLN A 57 16.74 -15.94 -2.25
CA GLN A 57 17.40 -16.48 -3.43
C GLN A 57 18.91 -16.64 -3.20
N HIS A 58 19.57 -15.61 -2.66
CA HIS A 58 21.00 -15.66 -2.35
C HIS A 58 21.33 -16.78 -1.37
N GLN A 59 20.63 -16.82 -0.24
CA GLN A 59 20.82 -17.84 0.80
C GLN A 59 20.58 -19.25 0.26
N ALA A 60 19.52 -19.46 -0.53
CA ALA A 60 19.25 -20.75 -1.18
C ALA A 60 20.43 -21.17 -2.07
N SER A 61 21.02 -20.22 -2.80
CA SER A 61 22.09 -20.51 -3.75
C SER A 61 23.45 -20.77 -3.11
N GLU A 62 23.68 -20.25 -1.90
CA GLU A 62 24.91 -20.47 -1.13
C GLU A 62 24.83 -21.72 -0.26
N THR A 63 23.69 -21.92 0.42
CA THR A 63 23.55 -22.94 1.47
C THR A 63 22.70 -24.14 1.04
N GLY A 64 21.98 -24.03 -0.08
CA GLY A 64 20.98 -25.02 -0.52
C GLY A 64 19.70 -25.01 0.30
N LYS A 65 19.53 -24.08 1.25
CA LYS A 65 18.37 -23.98 2.14
C LYS A 65 17.94 -22.52 2.30
N SER A 66 16.68 -22.21 2.03
CA SER A 66 16.06 -20.97 2.49
C SER A 66 14.53 -21.11 2.55
N VAL A 67 13.88 -20.14 3.17
CA VAL A 67 12.42 -20.08 3.33
C VAL A 67 11.79 -19.31 2.18
N CYS A 68 10.67 -19.80 1.66
CA CYS A 68 9.90 -19.09 0.65
C CYS A 68 9.21 -17.84 1.24
N PRO A 69 9.44 -16.64 0.66
CA PRO A 69 8.81 -15.40 1.14
C PRO A 69 7.31 -15.32 0.81
N GLU A 70 6.80 -16.12 -0.13
CA GLU A 70 5.41 -16.04 -0.58
C GLU A 70 4.44 -16.84 0.28
N CYS A 71 4.82 -18.07 0.64
CA CYS A 71 3.90 -18.98 1.32
C CYS A 71 4.28 -19.24 2.77
N SER A 72 5.46 -18.79 3.23
CA SER A 72 6.00 -18.89 4.61
C SER A 72 5.91 -20.26 5.29
N SER A 73 5.55 -21.30 4.54
CA SER A 73 5.04 -22.59 5.03
C SER A 73 6.13 -23.65 4.94
N GLY A 74 7.31 -23.36 5.51
CA GLY A 74 8.41 -24.32 5.63
C GLY A 74 8.97 -24.85 4.29
N GLY A 75 8.54 -24.30 3.16
CA GLY A 75 8.95 -24.73 1.83
C GLY A 75 10.41 -24.36 1.59
N SER A 76 11.30 -25.36 1.61
CA SER A 76 12.69 -25.19 1.19
C SER A 76 12.73 -24.79 -0.28
N LEU A 77 13.37 -23.66 -0.60
CA LEU A 77 13.66 -23.30 -1.98
C LEU A 77 14.62 -24.33 -2.60
N SER A 78 14.28 -24.85 -3.78
CA SER A 78 15.17 -25.69 -4.58
C SER A 78 15.93 -24.83 -5.57
N VAL A 79 17.23 -25.08 -5.69
CA VAL A 79 18.09 -24.41 -6.66
C VAL A 79 18.48 -25.41 -7.75
N GLU A 80 18.08 -25.12 -8.97
CA GLU A 80 18.47 -25.88 -10.16
C GLU A 80 19.35 -25.02 -11.07
N ARG A 81 20.20 -25.65 -11.88
CA ARG A 81 20.95 -24.97 -12.94
C ARG A 81 20.47 -25.48 -14.29
N THR A 82 20.17 -24.57 -15.20
CA THR A 82 19.93 -24.95 -16.60
C THR A 82 21.21 -25.44 -17.25
N ALA A 83 21.09 -26.12 -18.41
CA ALA A 83 22.24 -26.48 -19.25
C ALA A 83 23.13 -25.27 -19.61
N THR A 84 22.55 -24.06 -19.65
CA THR A 84 23.24 -22.79 -19.87
C THR A 84 23.82 -22.15 -18.60
N GLY A 85 23.75 -22.83 -17.45
CA GLY A 85 24.29 -22.36 -16.17
C GLY A 85 23.42 -21.34 -15.43
N LYS A 86 22.22 -20.99 -15.94
CA LYS A 86 21.32 -20.06 -15.24
C LYS A 86 20.75 -20.74 -13.99
N LYS A 87 20.88 -20.07 -12.83
CA LYS A 87 20.29 -20.53 -11.57
C LYS A 87 18.78 -20.30 -11.61
N LYS A 88 18.01 -21.33 -11.27
CA LYS A 88 16.57 -21.29 -11.08
C LYS A 88 16.27 -21.59 -9.61
N VAL A 89 15.57 -20.70 -8.93
CA VAL A 89 15.14 -20.88 -7.54
C VAL A 89 13.62 -20.97 -7.51
N GLU A 90 13.10 -22.09 -7.02
CA GLU A 90 11.68 -22.40 -7.02
C GLU A 90 11.25 -22.96 -5.66
N CYS A 91 10.06 -22.58 -5.20
CA CYS A 91 9.50 -23.12 -3.97
C CYS A 91 8.79 -24.44 -4.26
N ARG A 92 9.17 -25.51 -3.55
CA ARG A 92 8.52 -26.81 -3.67
C ARG A 92 7.09 -26.88 -3.11
N ASN A 93 6.67 -25.90 -2.30
CA ASN A 93 5.33 -25.90 -1.71
C ASN A 93 4.32 -25.10 -2.54
N CYS A 94 4.63 -23.85 -2.91
CA CYS A 94 3.72 -23.00 -3.67
C CYS A 94 4.06 -22.87 -5.15
N GLY A 95 5.16 -23.45 -5.63
CA GLY A 95 5.62 -23.32 -7.02
C GLY A 95 6.14 -21.91 -7.36
N ALA A 96 6.22 -21.00 -6.38
CA ALA A 96 6.69 -19.65 -6.62
C ALA A 96 8.14 -19.66 -7.09
N ARG A 97 8.38 -18.92 -8.17
CA ARG A 97 9.68 -18.78 -8.81
C ARG A 97 10.32 -17.46 -8.38
N LEU A 98 11.54 -17.53 -7.84
CA LEU A 98 12.31 -16.38 -7.34
C LEU A 98 13.41 -15.95 -8.35
N ILE A 99 13.26 -16.32 -9.62
CA ILE A 99 14.25 -16.10 -10.70
C ILE A 99 13.95 -14.82 -11.43
#